data_AF-A0A6M3IJY0-F1
#
_entry.id   AF-A0A6M3IJY0-F1
#
_cell.length_a   1.000
_cell.length_b   1.000
_cell.length_c   1.000
_cell.angle_alpha   90.00
_cell.angle_beta   90.00
_cell.angle_gamma   90.00
#
_symmetry.space_group_name_H-M   'P 1'
#
loop_
_entity.id
_entity.type
_entity.pdbx_description
1 polymer ?
#
loop_
_entity_poly.entity_id
_entity_poly.type
_entity_poly.pdbx_seq_one_letter_code
_entity_poly.pdbx_strand_id
1 'polypeptide(L)'
;KKCGALLEVGVVAMYEKSMGLFCLGHEPKEVEDIRAFRLALVERKATRYEEWAEKRKVKATATLNSNPSMRHDWAFITQPGHIPARAQMNKADERAYKSLDVAEGMKAKAERLRNVRVAGDAERRREEVRAALDTVIGKGSRVYDYIFGPGEVIGVYSKSYRIKFDKGCTYSRDKSYIKPLDPFSDAAKSKKIKGE
;
A
#
# COMPACT_ATOMS: atom_id res chain seq x y z
N LYS A 1 -17.76 -3.20 -14.95
CA LYS A 1 -18.42 -4.19 -15.84
C LYS A 1 -17.67 -5.52 -15.73
N LYS A 2 -18.28 -6.53 -15.11
CA LYS A 2 -17.72 -7.90 -15.03
C LYS A 2 -18.00 -8.69 -16.32
N CYS A 3 -19.20 -8.52 -16.89
CA CYS A 3 -19.68 -9.24 -18.09
C CYS A 3 -19.43 -8.54 -19.44
N GLY A 4 -18.93 -7.29 -19.46
CA GLY A 4 -18.73 -6.53 -20.71
C GLY A 4 -20.00 -6.10 -21.45
N ALA A 5 -21.18 -6.59 -21.08
CA ALA A 5 -22.44 -6.30 -21.75
C ALA A 5 -22.75 -4.78 -21.79
N LEU A 6 -23.28 -4.35 -22.94
CA LEU A 6 -23.94 -3.06 -23.07
C LEU A 6 -25.34 -3.22 -22.49
N LEU A 7 -25.68 -2.40 -21.49
CA LEU A 7 -27.03 -2.33 -20.97
C LEU A 7 -27.87 -1.54 -21.98
N GLU A 8 -28.92 -2.18 -22.51
CA GLU A 8 -29.90 -1.48 -23.32
C GLU A 8 -30.69 -0.47 -22.46
N VAL A 9 -31.17 0.60 -23.10
CA VAL A 9 -31.97 1.62 -22.44
C VAL A 9 -33.28 0.98 -21.97
N GLY A 10 -33.55 1.02 -20.66
CA GLY A 10 -34.74 0.43 -20.04
C GLY A 10 -34.49 -0.86 -19.25
N VAL A 11 -33.27 -1.42 -19.29
CA VAL A 11 -32.92 -2.59 -18.47
C VAL A 11 -32.65 -2.17 -17.02
N VAL A 12 -33.22 -2.90 -16.06
CA VAL A 12 -33.00 -2.66 -14.63
C VAL A 12 -31.54 -2.95 -14.30
N ALA A 13 -30.85 -1.96 -13.76
CA ALA A 13 -29.46 -2.06 -13.31
C ALA A 13 -29.38 -1.80 -11.80
N MET A 14 -28.52 -2.54 -11.13
CA MET A 14 -28.18 -2.25 -9.74
C MET A 14 -27.06 -1.20 -9.72
N TYR A 15 -27.25 -0.14 -8.95
CA TYR A 15 -26.19 0.81 -8.64
C TYR A 15 -25.82 0.72 -7.17
N GLU A 16 -24.55 0.46 -6.90
CA GLU A 16 -24.00 0.59 -5.56
C GLU A 16 -22.91 1.66 -5.55
N LYS A 17 -23.00 2.65 -4.64
CA LYS A 17 -22.03 3.76 -4.56
C LYS A 17 -20.58 3.31 -4.45
N SER A 18 -20.35 2.15 -3.83
CA SER A 18 -19.01 1.60 -3.60
C SER A 18 -18.45 0.77 -4.76
N MET A 19 -19.31 0.34 -5.70
CA MET A 19 -18.97 -0.63 -6.75
C MET A 19 -19.41 -0.19 -8.17
N GLY A 20 -20.27 0.81 -8.31
CA GLY A 20 -20.76 1.30 -9.60
C GLY A 20 -22.02 0.58 -10.09
N LEU A 21 -22.25 0.62 -11.41
CA LEU A 21 -23.39 -0.02 -12.06
C LEU A 21 -23.08 -1.47 -12.49
N PHE A 22 -24.02 -2.36 -12.17
CA PHE A 22 -24.03 -3.77 -12.56
C PHE A 22 -25.35 -4.13 -13.24
N CYS A 23 -25.30 -5.09 -14.17
CA CYS A 23 -26.51 -5.76 -14.61
C CYS A 23 -26.97 -6.77 -13.55
N LEU A 24 -28.29 -6.96 -13.45
CA LEU A 24 -28.88 -7.95 -12.55
C LEU A 24 -28.26 -9.35 -12.83
N GLY A 25 -27.81 -10.03 -11.77
CA GLY A 25 -27.23 -11.37 -11.84
C GLY A 25 -25.71 -11.43 -12.06
N HIS A 26 -25.05 -10.33 -12.44
CA HIS A 26 -23.58 -10.25 -12.56
C HIS A 26 -22.95 -9.34 -11.50
N GLU A 27 -23.69 -9.04 -10.44
CA GLU A 27 -23.16 -8.38 -9.26
C GLU A 27 -22.12 -9.27 -8.56
N PRO A 28 -21.00 -8.71 -8.07
CA PRO A 28 -20.09 -9.44 -7.21
C PRO A 28 -20.79 -9.74 -5.88
N LYS A 29 -21.16 -11.00 -5.65
CA LYS A 29 -21.82 -11.45 -4.42
C LYS A 29 -20.83 -11.86 -3.34
N GLU A 30 -19.71 -12.46 -3.75
CA GLU A 30 -18.67 -12.92 -2.84
C GLU A 30 -17.74 -11.79 -2.39
N VAL A 31 -17.27 -11.86 -1.14
CA VAL A 31 -16.40 -10.83 -0.55
C VAL A 31 -15.10 -10.65 -1.34
N GLU A 32 -14.53 -11.76 -1.84
CA GLU A 32 -13.30 -11.72 -2.65
C GLU A 32 -13.53 -11.11 -4.04
N ASP A 33 -14.70 -11.34 -4.64
CA ASP A 33 -15.09 -10.70 -5.90
C ASP A 33 -15.20 -9.19 -5.75
N ILE A 34 -15.81 -8.73 -4.65
CA ILE A 34 -15.92 -7.30 -4.31
C ILE A 34 -14.52 -6.69 -4.14
N ARG A 35 -13.62 -7.39 -3.45
CA ARG A 35 -12.23 -6.95 -3.25
C ARG A 35 -11.49 -6.84 -4.57
N ALA A 36 -11.50 -7.91 -5.38
CA ALA A 36 -10.83 -7.93 -6.68
C ALA A 36 -11.34 -6.81 -7.60
N PHE A 37 -12.65 -6.56 -7.58
CA PHE A 37 -13.25 -5.48 -8.34
C PHE A 37 -12.78 -4.10 -7.87
N ARG A 38 -12.73 -3.86 -6.55
CA ARG A 38 -12.22 -2.59 -5.99
C ARG A 38 -10.75 -2.37 -6.31
N LEU A 39 -9.92 -3.41 -6.19
CA LEU A 39 -8.50 -3.34 -6.56
C LEU A 39 -8.34 -3.02 -8.05
N ALA A 40 -9.12 -3.66 -8.93
CA ALA A 40 -9.09 -3.37 -10.36
C ALA A 40 -9.52 -1.93 -10.68
N LEU A 41 -10.51 -1.37 -9.97
CA LEU A 41 -10.91 0.03 -10.13
C LEU A 41 -9.81 1.00 -9.72
N VAL A 42 -9.18 0.74 -8.57
CA VAL A 42 -8.06 1.51 -8.05
C VAL A 42 -6.89 1.47 -9.03
N GLU A 43 -6.55 0.28 -9.55
CA GLU A 43 -5.47 0.11 -10.52
C GLU A 43 -5.75 0.89 -11.81
N ARG A 44 -6.95 0.76 -12.39
CA ARG A 44 -7.33 1.56 -13.58
C ARG A 44 -7.19 3.06 -13.35
N LYS A 45 -7.53 3.53 -12.15
CA LYS A 45 -7.39 4.94 -11.78
C LYS A 45 -5.91 5.32 -11.66
N ALA A 46 -5.08 4.47 -11.08
CA ALA A 46 -3.64 4.65 -10.99
C ALA A 46 -2.98 4.71 -12.38
N THR A 47 -3.26 3.75 -13.26
CA THR A 47 -2.78 3.72 -14.66
C THR A 47 -3.14 5.01 -15.40
N ARG A 48 -4.38 5.50 -15.24
CA ARG A 48 -4.81 6.76 -15.86
C ARG A 48 -3.99 7.97 -15.37
N TYR A 49 -3.65 8.02 -14.08
CA TYR A 49 -2.78 9.07 -13.56
C TYR A 49 -1.36 8.97 -14.11
N GLU A 50 -0.83 7.76 -14.27
CA GLU A 50 0.49 7.53 -14.89
C GLU A 50 0.51 7.97 -16.35
N GLU A 51 -0.50 7.61 -17.14
CA GLU A 51 -0.64 8.06 -18.53
C GLU A 51 -0.72 9.59 -18.63
N TRP A 52 -1.47 10.24 -17.74
CA TRP A 52 -1.55 11.70 -17.72
C TRP A 52 -0.24 12.36 -17.31
N ALA A 53 0.45 11.78 -16.33
CA ALA A 53 1.77 12.24 -15.92
C ALA A 53 2.77 12.14 -17.08
N GLU A 54 2.77 11.02 -17.80
CA GLU A 54 3.70 10.79 -18.90
C GLU A 54 3.43 11.72 -20.08
N LYS A 55 2.15 11.88 -20.48
CA LYS A 55 1.76 12.84 -21.51
C LYS A 55 2.19 14.27 -21.17
N ARG A 56 2.11 14.65 -19.89
CA ARG A 56 2.58 15.97 -19.43
C ARG A 56 4.09 16.08 -19.45
N LYS A 57 4.80 15.05 -18.98
CA LYS A 57 6.27 14.99 -18.99
C LYS A 57 6.81 15.13 -20.42
N VAL A 58 6.25 14.40 -21.38
CA VAL A 58 6.63 14.49 -22.80
C VAL A 58 6.44 15.91 -23.34
N LYS A 59 5.29 16.55 -23.08
CA LYS A 59 5.04 17.94 -23.53
C LYS A 59 5.97 18.97 -22.88
N ALA A 60 6.21 18.84 -21.57
CA ALA A 60 7.08 19.75 -20.83
C ALA A 60 8.54 19.61 -21.28
N THR A 61 9.05 18.38 -21.43
CA THR A 61 10.41 18.11 -21.92
C THR A 61 10.59 18.58 -23.36
N ALA A 62 9.60 18.39 -24.24
CA ALA A 62 9.63 18.95 -25.60
C ALA A 62 9.72 20.50 -25.59
N THR A 63 9.06 21.16 -24.63
CA THR A 63 9.14 22.61 -24.46
C THR A 63 10.53 23.05 -23.99
N LEU A 64 11.09 22.38 -22.99
CA LEU A 64 12.44 22.67 -22.46
C LEU A 64 13.55 22.40 -23.49
N ASN A 65 13.32 21.47 -24.42
CA ASN A 65 14.25 21.14 -25.50
C ASN A 65 13.95 21.90 -26.81
N SER A 66 13.00 22.84 -26.80
CA SER A 66 12.69 23.64 -27.99
C SER A 66 13.83 24.62 -28.31
N ASN A 67 14.15 24.83 -29.58
CA ASN A 67 15.16 25.80 -30.03
C ASN A 67 16.56 25.63 -29.36
N PRO A 68 17.22 24.49 -29.54
CA PRO A 68 18.52 24.21 -28.91
C PRO A 68 19.59 25.25 -29.29
N SER A 69 19.55 25.81 -30.50
CA SER A 69 20.49 26.86 -30.93
C SER A 69 20.48 28.09 -30.03
N MET A 70 19.29 28.61 -29.70
CA MET A 70 19.14 29.79 -28.82
C MET A 70 19.42 29.44 -27.36
N ARG A 71 19.09 28.22 -26.91
CA ARG A 71 19.30 27.76 -25.54
C ARG A 71 20.76 27.47 -25.19
N HIS A 72 21.61 27.28 -26.19
CA HIS A 72 23.05 27.10 -26.00
C HIS A 72 23.87 28.33 -26.41
N ASP A 73 23.21 29.39 -26.91
CA ASP A 73 23.87 30.65 -27.20
C ASP A 73 24.12 31.45 -25.91
N TRP A 74 25.39 31.47 -25.50
CA TRP A 74 25.82 32.21 -24.32
C TRP A 74 25.53 33.72 -24.43
N ALA A 75 25.70 34.30 -25.63
CA ALA A 75 25.43 35.72 -25.83
C ALA A 75 23.95 36.02 -25.61
N PHE A 76 23.05 35.19 -26.13
CA PHE A 76 21.62 35.32 -25.90
C PHE A 76 21.23 35.20 -24.42
N ILE A 77 21.86 34.29 -23.68
CA ILE A 77 21.58 34.05 -22.27
C ILE A 77 22.09 35.18 -21.38
N THR A 78 23.32 35.64 -21.58
CA THR A 78 24.00 36.54 -20.63
C THR A 78 23.95 38.01 -21.01
N GLN A 79 23.52 38.36 -22.24
CA GLN A 79 23.47 39.77 -22.62
C GLN A 79 22.58 40.58 -21.66
N PRO A 80 23.07 41.73 -21.16
CA PRO A 80 22.30 42.60 -20.30
C PRO A 80 21.12 43.23 -21.05
N GLY A 81 20.08 43.63 -20.33
CA GLY A 81 18.89 44.28 -20.89
C GLY A 81 17.68 43.37 -21.10
N HIS A 82 16.55 43.95 -21.51
CA HIS A 82 15.32 43.19 -21.73
C HIS A 82 15.25 42.68 -23.16
N ILE A 83 15.46 41.38 -23.35
CA ILE A 83 15.32 40.69 -24.64
C ILE A 83 13.96 39.95 -24.63
N PRO A 84 12.96 40.38 -25.43
CA PRO A 84 11.62 39.81 -25.41
C PRO A 84 11.58 38.29 -25.66
N ALA A 85 12.41 37.80 -26.58
CA ALA A 85 12.50 36.37 -26.88
C ALA A 85 12.97 35.55 -25.66
N ARG A 86 13.95 36.05 -24.90
CA ARG A 86 14.42 35.42 -23.67
C ARG A 86 13.34 35.42 -22.60
N ALA A 87 12.60 36.53 -22.45
CA ALA A 87 11.50 36.60 -21.48
C ALA A 87 10.37 35.60 -21.82
N GLN A 88 10.04 35.44 -23.11
CA GLN A 88 9.08 34.43 -23.56
C GLN A 88 9.57 33.00 -23.32
N MET A 89 10.85 32.73 -23.59
CA MET A 89 11.48 31.44 -23.33
C MET A 89 11.47 31.09 -21.84
N ASN A 90 11.91 32.00 -20.97
CA ASN A 90 11.90 31.80 -19.52
C ASN A 90 10.47 31.53 -19.00
N LYS A 91 9.48 32.27 -19.50
CA LYS A 91 8.07 32.05 -19.14
C LYS A 91 7.54 30.69 -19.62
N ALA A 92 8.00 30.22 -20.78
CA ALA A 92 7.67 28.88 -21.27
C ALA A 92 8.32 27.80 -20.39
N ASP A 93 9.58 28.00 -19.98
CA ASP A 93 10.32 27.10 -19.12
C ASP A 93 9.70 27.00 -17.72
N GLU A 94 9.35 28.13 -17.10
CA GLU A 94 8.62 28.17 -15.83
C GLU A 94 7.32 27.36 -15.90
N ARG A 95 6.58 27.47 -17.00
CA ARG A 95 5.35 26.67 -17.21
C ARG A 95 5.66 25.19 -17.41
N ALA A 96 6.76 24.87 -18.09
CA ALA A 96 7.19 23.50 -18.30
C ALA A 96 7.63 22.84 -16.99
N TYR A 97 8.43 23.52 -16.16
CA TYR A 97 8.80 23.05 -14.82
C TYR A 97 7.57 22.84 -13.93
N LYS A 98 6.65 23.81 -13.86
CA LYS A 98 5.37 23.62 -13.15
C LYS A 98 4.59 22.41 -13.68
N SER A 99 4.65 22.13 -14.97
CA SER A 99 4.01 20.96 -15.56
C SER A 99 4.68 19.64 -15.16
N LEU A 100 6.01 19.64 -14.97
CA LEU A 100 6.76 18.51 -14.44
C LEU A 100 6.41 18.24 -12.98
N ASP A 101 6.35 19.27 -12.13
CA ASP A 101 5.95 19.13 -10.72
C ASP A 101 4.57 18.50 -10.60
N VAL A 102 3.62 18.92 -11.43
CA VAL A 102 2.28 18.32 -11.42
C VAL A 102 2.29 16.89 -11.95
N ALA A 103 3.15 16.56 -12.94
CA ALA A 103 3.31 15.18 -13.40
C ALA A 103 3.87 14.28 -12.28
N GLU A 104 4.82 14.77 -11.49
CA GLU A 104 5.33 14.07 -10.32
C GLU A 104 4.25 13.88 -9.25
N GLY A 105 3.47 14.92 -8.95
CA GLY A 105 2.32 14.83 -8.06
C GLY A 105 1.27 13.80 -8.51
N MET A 106 1.08 13.64 -9.82
CA MET A 106 0.22 12.60 -10.40
C MET A 106 0.81 11.20 -10.20
N LYS A 107 2.13 11.00 -10.40
CA LYS A 107 2.80 9.72 -10.12
C LYS A 107 2.72 9.34 -8.64
N ALA A 108 3.02 10.27 -7.75
CA ALA A 108 2.88 10.05 -6.30
C ALA A 108 1.42 9.75 -5.89
N LYS A 109 0.44 10.30 -6.62
CA LYS A 109 -0.98 9.95 -6.42
C LYS A 109 -1.31 8.54 -6.91
N ALA A 110 -0.79 8.12 -8.06
CA ALA A 110 -0.97 6.76 -8.58
C ALA A 110 -0.38 5.71 -7.60
N GLU A 111 0.82 5.97 -7.08
CA GLU A 111 1.47 5.09 -6.11
C GLU A 111 0.68 4.99 -4.80
N ARG A 112 0.19 6.12 -4.28
CA ARG A 112 -0.69 6.11 -3.09
C ARG A 112 -1.99 5.35 -3.33
N LEU A 113 -2.56 5.42 -4.54
CA LEU A 113 -3.76 4.66 -4.88
C LEU A 113 -3.48 3.15 -4.84
N ARG A 114 -2.35 2.67 -5.36
CA ARG A 114 -1.99 1.23 -5.29
C ARG A 114 -1.82 0.71 -3.87
N ASN A 115 -1.41 1.56 -2.95
CA ASN A 115 -1.20 1.22 -1.54
C ASN A 115 -2.46 1.38 -0.65
N VAL A 116 -3.65 1.60 -1.24
CA VAL A 116 -4.89 1.73 -0.47
C VAL A 116 -5.25 0.39 0.17
N ARG A 117 -5.40 0.40 1.50
CA ARG A 117 -5.84 -0.77 2.28
C ARG A 117 -7.36 -0.91 2.17
N VAL A 118 -7.85 -2.12 1.90
CA VAL A 118 -9.28 -2.41 1.94
C VAL A 118 -9.68 -2.74 3.38
N ALA A 119 -10.85 -2.28 3.82
CA ALA A 119 -11.40 -2.66 5.12
C ALA A 119 -11.49 -4.19 5.20
N GLY A 120 -10.98 -4.77 6.29
CA GLY A 120 -10.89 -6.23 6.48
C GLY A 120 -9.53 -6.84 6.15
N ASP A 121 -8.66 -6.17 5.38
CA ASP A 121 -7.32 -6.71 5.09
C ASP A 121 -6.45 -6.84 6.35
N ALA A 122 -6.64 -5.95 7.32
CA ALA A 122 -5.94 -6.01 8.60
C ALA A 122 -6.37 -7.22 9.45
N GLU A 123 -7.66 -7.55 9.47
CA GLU A 123 -8.14 -8.72 10.21
C GLU A 123 -7.75 -10.01 9.50
N ARG A 124 -7.78 -10.04 8.16
CA ARG A 124 -7.28 -11.18 7.37
C ARG A 124 -5.80 -11.46 7.65
N ARG A 125 -4.95 -10.43 7.66
CA ARG A 125 -3.54 -10.57 8.03
C ARG A 125 -3.36 -11.10 9.44
N ARG A 126 -4.21 -10.67 10.38
CA ARG A 126 -4.20 -11.24 11.73
C ARG A 126 -4.57 -12.71 11.68
N GLU A 127 -5.64 -13.09 10.98
CA GLU A 127 -6.05 -14.49 10.83
C GLU A 127 -4.97 -15.37 10.18
N GLU A 128 -4.29 -14.88 9.14
CA GLU A 128 -3.14 -15.55 8.53
C GLU A 128 -2.01 -15.78 9.55
N VAL A 129 -1.68 -14.75 10.35
CA VAL A 129 -0.68 -14.87 11.43
C VAL A 129 -1.16 -15.83 12.52
N ARG A 130 -2.44 -15.79 12.91
CA ARG A 130 -3.02 -16.71 13.90
C ARG A 130 -2.93 -18.15 13.41
N ALA A 131 -3.28 -18.41 12.16
CA ALA A 131 -3.21 -19.74 11.54
C ALA A 131 -1.76 -20.23 11.42
N ALA A 132 -0.83 -19.35 11.04
CA ALA A 132 0.60 -19.68 10.96
C ALA A 132 1.22 -19.94 12.34
N LEU A 133 0.71 -19.32 13.40
CA LEU A 133 1.18 -19.59 14.76
C LEU A 133 0.59 -20.88 15.31
N ASP A 134 -0.66 -21.23 14.96
CA ASP A 134 -1.28 -22.49 15.39
C ASP A 134 -0.58 -23.74 14.84
N THR A 135 0.15 -23.63 13.73
CA THR A 135 0.96 -24.75 13.22
C THR A 135 2.23 -24.97 14.04
N VAL A 136 2.69 -23.95 14.79
CA VAL A 136 3.95 -23.99 15.55
C VAL A 136 3.71 -24.10 17.06
N ILE A 137 2.66 -23.44 17.56
CA ILE A 137 2.39 -23.26 18.98
C ILE A 137 1.20 -24.16 19.37
N GLY A 138 1.49 -25.18 20.15
CA GLY A 138 0.51 -26.08 20.76
C GLY A 138 0.33 -25.83 22.26
N LYS A 139 -0.52 -26.64 22.88
CA LYS A 139 -0.60 -26.72 24.35
C LYS A 139 0.71 -27.30 24.90
N GLY A 140 1.27 -26.66 25.92
CA GLY A 140 2.58 -26.98 26.51
C GLY A 140 3.77 -26.29 25.84
N SER A 141 3.57 -25.57 24.73
CA SER A 141 4.64 -24.80 24.09
C SER A 141 5.06 -23.62 24.97
N ARG A 142 6.38 -23.37 25.04
CA ARG A 142 6.94 -22.14 25.61
C ARG A 142 6.83 -21.00 24.62
N VAL A 143 6.32 -19.87 25.09
CA VAL A 143 6.06 -18.68 24.28
C VAL A 143 6.50 -17.42 25.00
N TYR A 144 6.73 -16.37 24.23
CA TYR A 144 7.08 -15.04 24.74
C TYR A 144 5.99 -14.03 24.38
N ASP A 145 5.52 -13.29 25.40
CA ASP A 145 4.70 -12.09 25.23
C ASP A 145 5.52 -10.85 25.59
N TYR A 146 5.42 -9.80 24.78
CA TYR A 146 6.20 -8.57 25.00
C TYR A 146 5.89 -7.88 26.34
N ILE A 147 4.66 -7.98 26.85
CA ILE A 147 4.22 -7.30 28.08
C ILE A 147 4.53 -8.16 29.31
N PHE A 148 4.22 -9.45 29.26
CA PHE A 148 4.29 -10.32 30.44
C PHE A 148 5.57 -11.18 30.51
N GLY A 149 6.30 -11.31 29.40
CA GLY A 149 7.51 -12.11 29.30
C GLY A 149 7.24 -13.57 28.89
N PRO A 150 8.13 -14.51 29.26
CA PRO A 150 7.98 -15.92 28.91
C PRO A 150 6.87 -16.60 29.71
N GLY A 151 6.24 -17.60 29.10
CA GLY A 151 5.23 -18.44 29.72
C GLY A 151 4.95 -19.72 28.94
N GLU A 152 4.04 -20.53 29.47
CA GLU A 152 3.62 -21.81 28.90
C GLU A 152 2.14 -21.76 28.50
N VAL A 153 1.83 -22.24 27.30
CA VAL A 153 0.46 -22.29 26.78
C VAL A 153 -0.34 -23.41 27.46
N ILE A 154 -1.31 -23.06 28.30
CA ILE A 154 -2.22 -24.01 28.95
C ILE A 154 -3.40 -24.39 28.05
N GLY A 155 -3.85 -23.46 27.21
CA GLY A 155 -5.04 -23.65 26.37
C GLY A 155 -4.95 -22.90 25.05
N VAL A 156 -5.49 -23.51 24.00
CA VAL A 156 -5.57 -22.92 22.66
C VAL A 156 -7.03 -22.65 22.33
N TYR A 157 -7.36 -21.39 22.07
CA TYR A 157 -8.69 -20.97 21.61
C TYR A 157 -8.61 -20.47 20.16
N SER A 158 -9.75 -20.09 19.57
CA SER A 158 -9.80 -19.64 18.17
C SER A 158 -8.90 -18.42 17.89
N LYS A 159 -8.98 -17.38 18.73
CA LYS A 159 -8.25 -16.11 18.54
C LYS A 159 -7.12 -15.85 19.55
N SER A 160 -7.04 -16.66 20.61
CA SER A 160 -6.14 -16.41 21.73
C SER A 160 -5.52 -17.69 22.27
N TYR A 161 -4.38 -17.54 22.95
CA TYR A 161 -3.80 -18.56 23.80
C TYR A 161 -4.04 -18.19 25.27
N ARG A 162 -4.31 -19.19 26.10
CA ARG A 162 -4.29 -19.06 27.56
C ARG A 162 -2.92 -19.45 28.06
N ILE A 163 -2.19 -18.49 28.60
CA ILE A 163 -0.79 -18.65 28.97
C ILE A 163 -0.63 -18.52 30.49
N LYS A 164 0.10 -19.45 31.10
CA LYS A 164 0.64 -19.30 32.45
C LYS A 164 2.02 -18.66 32.33
N PHE A 165 2.16 -17.43 32.78
CA PHE A 165 3.45 -16.76 32.77
C PHE A 165 4.29 -17.22 33.96
N ASP A 166 5.62 -17.15 33.82
CA ASP A 166 6.57 -17.57 34.87
C ASP A 166 6.40 -16.72 36.16
N LYS A 167 5.84 -15.52 36.05
CA LYS A 167 5.47 -14.64 37.18
C LYS A 167 4.21 -15.11 37.94
N GLY A 168 3.63 -16.26 37.59
CA GLY A 168 2.50 -16.90 38.28
C GLY A 168 1.10 -16.45 37.83
N CYS A 169 0.98 -15.41 37.00
CA CYS A 169 -0.30 -14.96 36.47
C CYS A 169 -0.74 -15.74 35.22
N THR A 170 -2.05 -15.86 35.02
CA THR A 170 -2.64 -16.52 33.85
C THR A 170 -3.53 -15.56 33.09
N TYR A 171 -3.24 -15.34 31.80
CA TYR A 171 -4.04 -14.46 30.95
C TYR A 171 -4.33 -15.09 29.59
N SER A 172 -5.44 -14.65 28.99
CA SER A 172 -5.76 -14.92 27.60
C SER A 172 -5.18 -13.81 26.73
N ARG A 173 -4.35 -14.16 25.75
CA ARG A 173 -3.62 -13.22 24.89
C ARG A 173 -3.88 -13.55 23.43
N ASP A 174 -4.12 -12.53 22.61
CA ASP A 174 -4.34 -12.75 21.16
C ASP A 174 -3.08 -13.33 20.54
N LYS A 175 -3.24 -14.34 19.66
CA LYS A 175 -2.11 -15.07 19.07
C LYS A 175 -1.16 -14.15 18.32
N SER A 176 -1.66 -13.06 17.72
CA SER A 176 -0.85 -12.10 16.97
C SER A 176 0.23 -11.36 17.78
N TYR A 177 0.15 -11.37 19.12
CA TYR A 177 1.15 -10.74 20.00
C TYR A 177 2.18 -11.71 20.57
N ILE A 178 2.07 -13.00 20.24
CA ILE A 178 2.81 -14.07 20.91
C ILE A 178 3.84 -14.62 19.94
N LYS A 179 5.08 -14.78 20.41
CA LYS A 179 6.17 -15.35 19.63
C LYS A 179 6.56 -16.71 20.19
N PRO A 180 6.81 -17.72 19.35
CA PRO A 180 7.39 -18.97 19.83
C PRO A 180 8.77 -18.65 20.41
N LEU A 181 9.06 -19.22 21.57
CA LEU A 181 10.35 -19.03 22.22
C LEU A 181 11.26 -20.13 21.67
N ASP A 182 12.25 -19.76 20.86
CA ASP A 182 13.15 -20.75 20.27
C ASP A 182 13.79 -21.57 21.38
N PRO A 183 13.67 -22.91 21.36
CA PRO A 183 14.21 -23.78 22.41
C PRO A 183 15.73 -23.64 22.57
N PHE A 184 16.42 -23.07 21.58
CA PHE A 184 17.86 -22.84 21.59
C PHE A 184 18.29 -21.47 22.13
N SER A 185 17.38 -20.51 22.28
CA SER A 185 17.75 -19.13 22.67
C SER A 185 17.99 -18.96 24.17
N ASP A 186 17.31 -19.74 25.01
CA ASP A 186 17.44 -19.67 26.48
C ASP A 186 18.65 -20.44 27.04
N ALA A 187 19.12 -21.48 26.34
CA ALA A 187 20.31 -22.23 26.74
C ALA A 187 21.60 -21.39 26.68
N ALA A 188 21.64 -20.35 25.84
CA ALA A 188 22.79 -19.47 25.69
C ALA A 188 22.93 -18.43 26.80
N LYS A 189 21.83 -18.07 27.50
CA LYS A 189 21.86 -17.06 28.57
C LYS A 189 22.13 -17.65 29.96
N SER A 190 21.72 -18.89 30.22
CA SER A 190 21.92 -19.53 31.54
C SER A 190 23.37 -19.95 31.83
N LYS A 191 24.22 -20.12 30.79
CA LYS A 191 25.66 -20.41 30.98
C LYS A 191 26.51 -19.19 31.36
N LYS A 192 26.02 -17.96 31.19
CA LYS A 192 26.81 -16.74 31.44
C LYS A 192 26.76 -16.24 32.90
N ILE A 193 25.97 -16.85 33.79
CA ILE A 193 25.76 -16.37 35.18
C ILE A 193 26.47 -17.29 36.21
N LYS A 194 27.15 -18.36 35.80
CA LYS A 194 27.85 -19.31 36.71
C LYS A 194 29.38 -19.27 36.60
N GLY A 195 29.95 -18.12 36.26
CA GLY A 195 31.40 -17.98 36.11
C GLY A 195 31.88 -16.60 36.52
N GLU A 196 31.62 -16.22 37.78
CA GLU A 196 32.40 -15.30 38.61
C GLU A 196 32.29 -15.75 40.06
#